data_AF-A0A523XFV3-F1
#
_entry.id   AF-A0A523XFV3-F1
#
_cell.length_a   1.000
_cell.length_b   1.000
_cell.length_c   1.000
_cell.angle_alpha   90.00
_cell.angle_beta   90.00
_cell.angle_gamma   90.00
#
_symmetry.space_group_name_H-M   'P 1'
#
loop_
_entity.id
_entity.type
_entity.pdbx_description
1 polymer ?
#
loop_
_entity_poly.entity_id
_entity_poly.type
_entity_poly.pdbx_seq_one_letter_code
_entity_poly.pdbx_strand_id
1 'polypeptide(L)'
;MGITVKNEIEVQLLKKRLRFDPRTKSVIVLIFLTSVLYSSNIYLLGSLAVFSLFLAIIVRARVKFIIISLFFLSLFSLIATLLANITLTVENVYFLYAIIVCRFTTSFLIISWFFYSVEPYELAISLEKMYIPAMLVWFIITIYQFVPITARKAQEINDIRKIKG
;
A
#
# COMPACT_ATOMS: atom_id res chain seq x y z
N MET A 1 0.69 -37.39 10.31
CA MET A 1 0.72 -36.71 9.00
C MET A 1 -0.62 -36.07 8.57
N GLY A 2 -1.69 -36.13 9.38
CA GLY A 2 -3.02 -35.60 9.01
C GLY A 2 -3.42 -34.22 9.59
N ILE A 3 -2.63 -33.66 10.52
CA ILE A 3 -2.98 -32.41 11.22
C ILE A 3 -2.50 -31.18 10.42
N THR A 4 -1.38 -31.30 9.70
CA THR A 4 -0.80 -30.22 8.89
C THR A 4 -1.60 -29.91 7.63
N VAL A 5 -2.13 -30.94 6.96
CA VAL A 5 -2.93 -30.79 5.73
C VAL A 5 -4.29 -30.12 6.02
N LYS A 6 -4.90 -30.42 7.17
CA LYS A 6 -6.18 -29.78 7.57
C LYS A 6 -6.01 -28.27 7.82
N ASN A 7 -4.89 -27.86 8.41
CA ASN A 7 -4.55 -26.45 8.61
C ASN A 7 -4.34 -25.71 7.28
N GLU A 8 -3.67 -26.33 6.29
CA GLU A 8 -3.49 -25.70 4.98
C GLU A 8 -4.81 -25.51 4.23
N ILE A 9 -5.73 -26.48 4.33
CA ILE A 9 -7.05 -26.40 3.71
C ILE A 9 -7.93 -25.35 4.40
N GLU A 10 -7.91 -25.26 5.73
CA GLU A 10 -8.63 -24.22 6.47
C GLU A 10 -8.08 -22.81 6.17
N VAL A 11 -6.76 -22.66 6.03
CA VAL A 11 -6.13 -21.39 5.62
C VAL A 11 -6.51 -21.03 4.19
N GLN A 12 -6.55 -21.98 3.26
CA GLN A 12 -7.01 -21.74 1.89
C GLN A 12 -8.50 -21.40 1.80
N LEU A 13 -9.34 -22.05 2.62
CA LEU A 13 -10.77 -21.77 2.70
C LEU A 13 -11.07 -20.43 3.39
N LEU A 14 -10.30 -20.04 4.40
CA LEU A 14 -10.37 -18.71 5.01
C LEU A 14 -9.90 -17.61 4.03
N LYS A 15 -8.82 -17.86 3.27
CA LYS A 15 -8.37 -17.00 2.17
C LYS A 15 -9.45 -16.85 1.08
N LYS A 16 -10.24 -17.89 0.84
CA LYS A 16 -11.38 -17.89 -0.10
C LYS A 16 -12.61 -17.17 0.44
N ARG A 17 -12.91 -17.23 1.76
CA ARG A 17 -14.06 -16.55 2.38
C ARG A 17 -13.89 -15.03 2.55
N LEU A 18 -12.66 -14.52 2.63
CA LEU A 18 -12.34 -13.08 2.68
C LEU A 18 -11.96 -12.49 1.31
N ARG A 19 -12.27 -13.21 0.22
CA ARG A 19 -12.03 -12.73 -1.14
C ARG A 19 -13.18 -11.83 -1.58
N PHE A 20 -13.28 -10.65 -0.95
CA PHE A 20 -14.07 -9.55 -1.51
C PHE A 20 -13.63 -9.29 -2.95
N ASP A 21 -14.59 -9.00 -3.83
CA ASP A 21 -14.31 -8.67 -5.22
C ASP A 21 -13.22 -7.58 -5.30
N PRO A 22 -12.15 -7.79 -6.09
CA PRO A 22 -11.05 -6.83 -6.24
C PRO A 22 -11.53 -5.41 -6.60
N ARG A 23 -12.64 -5.34 -7.35
CA ARG A 23 -13.36 -4.11 -7.70
C ARG A 23 -13.87 -3.35 -6.48
N THR A 24 -14.51 -4.05 -5.56
CA THR A 24 -15.06 -3.43 -4.36
C THR A 24 -13.92 -2.95 -3.47
N LYS A 25 -12.84 -3.73 -3.37
CA LYS A 25 -11.63 -3.31 -2.64
C LYS A 25 -11.00 -2.06 -3.25
N SER A 26 -10.87 -1.96 -4.57
CA SER A 26 -10.28 -0.77 -5.21
C SER A 26 -11.14 0.47 -5.02
N VAL A 27 -12.47 0.34 -5.13
CA VAL A 27 -13.41 1.44 -4.84
C VAL A 27 -13.35 1.85 -3.37
N ILE A 28 -13.33 0.89 -2.42
CA ILE A 28 -13.19 1.18 -0.99
C ILE A 28 -11.89 1.96 -0.74
N VAL A 29 -10.77 1.51 -1.30
CA VAL A 29 -9.47 2.17 -1.13
C VAL A 29 -9.53 3.58 -1.70
N LEU A 30 -10.15 3.79 -2.86
CA LEU A 30 -10.28 5.11 -3.48
C LEU A 30 -11.15 6.07 -2.64
N ILE A 31 -12.31 5.61 -2.16
CA ILE A 31 -13.19 6.38 -1.26
C ILE A 31 -12.46 6.71 0.05
N PHE A 32 -11.72 5.75 0.58
CA PHE A 32 -10.95 5.92 1.80
C PHE A 32 -9.81 6.94 1.60
N LEU A 33 -9.06 6.83 0.50
CA LEU A 33 -7.96 7.74 0.20
C LEU A 33 -8.47 9.18 0.00
N THR A 34 -9.54 9.35 -0.77
CA THR A 34 -10.16 10.67 -0.97
C THR A 34 -10.68 11.23 0.34
N SER A 35 -11.32 10.41 1.18
CA SER A 35 -11.77 10.84 2.51
C SER A 35 -10.61 11.28 3.40
N VAL A 36 -9.48 10.55 3.42
CA VAL A 36 -8.30 10.91 4.22
C VAL A 36 -7.67 12.22 3.74
N LEU A 37 -7.61 12.44 2.42
CA LEU A 37 -6.99 13.63 1.82
C LEU A 37 -7.83 14.90 2.06
N TYR A 38 -9.15 14.79 1.93
CA TYR A 38 -10.06 15.94 2.06
C TYR A 38 -10.63 16.16 3.46
N SER A 39 -10.43 15.23 4.40
CA SER A 39 -10.95 15.38 5.77
C SER A 39 -10.25 16.52 6.51
N SER A 40 -10.96 17.63 6.73
CA SER A 40 -10.55 18.72 7.63
C SER A 40 -10.77 18.39 9.11
N ASN A 41 -11.63 17.41 9.42
CA ASN A 41 -11.97 17.03 10.78
C ASN A 41 -10.94 16.03 11.36
N ILE A 42 -10.33 16.39 12.49
CA ILE A 42 -9.29 15.61 13.16
C ILE A 42 -9.85 14.30 13.74
N TYR A 43 -11.09 14.33 14.26
CA TYR A 43 -11.73 13.14 14.82
C TYR A 43 -12.02 12.09 13.75
N LEU A 44 -12.46 12.54 12.57
CA LEU A 44 -12.69 11.67 11.42
C LEU A 44 -11.37 11.07 10.96
N LEU A 45 -10.32 11.88 10.83
CA LEU A 45 -8.98 11.42 10.47
C LEU A 45 -8.45 10.36 11.47
N GLY A 46 -8.62 10.60 12.77
CA GLY A 46 -8.21 9.66 13.82
C GLY A 46 -8.95 8.32 13.72
N SER A 47 -10.26 8.35 13.46
CA SER A 47 -11.05 7.12 13.28
C SER A 47 -10.59 6.31 12.05
N LEU A 48 -10.28 6.98 10.94
CA LEU A 48 -9.75 6.34 9.73
C LEU A 48 -8.34 5.78 9.97
N ALA A 49 -7.50 6.49 10.71
CA ALA A 49 -6.16 6.01 11.09
C ALA A 49 -6.25 4.70 11.88
N VAL A 50 -7.09 4.63 12.91
CA VAL A 50 -7.28 3.41 13.72
C VAL A 50 -7.82 2.26 12.86
N PHE A 51 -8.78 2.54 11.97
CA PHE A 51 -9.32 1.52 11.07
C PHE A 51 -8.27 0.98 10.09
N SER A 52 -7.44 1.85 9.52
CA SER A 52 -6.35 1.45 8.61
C SER A 52 -5.29 0.59 9.32
N LEU A 53 -5.01 0.89 10.60
CA LEU A 53 -4.08 0.14 11.43
C LEU A 53 -4.64 -1.26 11.72
N PHE A 54 -5.93 -1.37 12.04
CA PHE A 54 -6.61 -2.65 12.21
C PHE A 54 -6.53 -3.53 10.94
N LEU A 55 -6.79 -2.94 9.77
CA LEU A 55 -6.65 -3.64 8.48
C LEU A 55 -5.22 -4.10 8.19
N ALA A 56 -4.21 -3.28 8.51
CA ALA A 56 -2.81 -3.63 8.33
C ALA A 56 -2.35 -4.77 9.24
N ILE A 57 -2.83 -4.81 10.49
CA ILE A 57 -2.57 -5.91 11.43
C ILE A 57 -3.15 -7.23 10.90
N ILE A 58 -4.38 -7.22 10.40
CA ILE A 58 -5.05 -8.41 9.87
C ILE A 58 -4.24 -9.05 8.73
N VAL A 59 -3.65 -8.22 7.87
CA VAL A 59 -2.91 -8.70 6.69
C VAL A 59 -1.48 -9.14 7.04
N ARG A 60 -1.06 -9.06 8.31
CA ARG A 60 0.32 -9.37 8.76
C ARG A 60 1.36 -8.73 7.84
N ALA A 61 1.10 -7.49 7.42
CA ALA A 61 2.03 -6.74 6.59
C ALA A 61 3.39 -6.70 7.29
N ARG A 62 4.48 -6.83 6.51
CA ARG A 62 5.85 -6.91 7.04
C ARG A 62 6.14 -5.64 7.86
N VAL A 63 6.07 -5.76 9.18
CA VAL A 63 6.22 -4.64 10.13
C VAL A 63 7.51 -3.84 9.87
N LYS A 64 8.59 -4.50 9.47
CA LYS A 64 9.86 -3.85 9.08
C LYS A 64 9.69 -2.86 7.92
N PHE A 65 8.91 -3.20 6.90
CA PHE A 65 8.67 -2.30 5.75
C PHE A 65 7.80 -1.10 6.14
N ILE A 66 6.82 -1.32 7.01
CA ILE A 66 5.99 -0.25 7.57
C ILE A 66 6.84 0.72 8.40
N ILE A 67 7.72 0.21 9.26
CA ILE A 67 8.61 1.03 10.10
C ILE A 67 9.59 1.83 9.23
N ILE A 68 10.21 1.20 8.23
CA ILE A 68 11.14 1.89 7.32
C ILE A 68 10.41 2.97 6.52
N SER A 69 9.22 2.67 6.01
CA SER A 69 8.40 3.65 5.29
C SER A 69 7.98 4.81 6.19
N LEU A 70 7.56 4.53 7.43
CA LEU A 70 7.24 5.55 8.43
C LEU A 70 8.42 6.44 8.76
N PHE A 71 9.64 5.88 8.83
CA PHE A 71 10.85 6.66 9.08
C PHE A 71 11.15 7.64 7.94
N PHE A 72 11.17 7.16 6.70
CA PHE A 72 11.34 8.03 5.52
C PHE A 72 10.23 9.09 5.41
N LEU A 73 9.01 8.69 5.75
CA LEU A 73 7.84 9.58 5.74
C LEU A 73 7.95 10.68 6.80
N SER A 74 8.38 10.32 8.02
CA SER A 74 8.62 11.28 9.10
C SER A 74 9.67 12.30 8.70
N LEU A 75 10.76 11.85 8.08
CA LEU A 75 11.82 12.72 7.58
C LEU A 75 11.32 13.66 6.47
N PHE A 76 10.54 13.14 5.53
CA PHE A 76 9.93 13.95 4.47
C PHE A 76 8.91 14.97 5.01
N SER A 77 8.06 14.56 5.94
CA SER A 77 7.09 15.43 6.60
C SER A 77 7.78 16.54 7.39
N LEU A 78 8.90 16.25 8.05
CA LEU A 78 9.70 17.23 8.77
C LEU A 78 10.25 18.28 7.80
N ILE A 79 10.84 17.84 6.69
CA ILE A 79 11.33 18.73 5.62
C ILE A 79 10.19 19.59 5.06
N ALA A 80 9.04 18.99 4.74
CA ALA A 80 7.88 19.72 4.23
C ALA A 80 7.37 20.78 5.21
N THR A 81 7.34 20.47 6.51
CA THR A 81 6.99 21.45 7.54
C THR A 81 8.04 22.54 7.71
N LEU A 82 9.33 22.24 7.58
CA LEU A 82 10.37 23.28 7.63
C LEU A 82 10.31 24.22 6.41
N LEU A 83 10.05 23.68 5.21
CA LEU A 83 9.88 24.50 4.01
C LEU A 83 8.63 25.39 4.08
N ALA A 84 7.54 24.90 4.67
CA ALA A 84 6.29 25.65 4.79
C ALA A 84 6.32 26.74 5.87
N ASN A 85 7.21 26.64 6.88
CA ASN A 85 7.20 27.45 8.10
C ASN A 85 8.33 28.48 8.19
N ILE A 86 8.75 29.11 7.09
CA ILE A 86 9.65 30.29 7.17
C ILE A 86 8.99 31.45 7.97
N THR A 87 7.68 31.41 8.21
CA THR A 87 6.90 32.53 8.79
C THR A 87 5.89 32.18 9.90
N LEU A 88 5.82 30.94 10.39
CA LEU A 88 4.75 30.50 11.32
C LEU A 88 5.25 30.15 12.73
N THR A 89 4.37 30.33 13.72
CA THR A 89 4.62 30.08 15.15
C THR A 89 4.84 28.59 15.45
N VAL A 90 5.74 28.30 16.40
CA VAL A 90 6.24 26.95 16.72
C VAL A 90 5.12 25.95 17.08
N GLU A 91 4.06 26.40 17.74
CA GLU A 91 2.94 25.53 18.16
C GLU A 91 2.13 24.99 16.96
N ASN A 92 1.96 25.80 15.90
CA ASN A 92 1.26 25.38 14.70
C ASN A 92 2.06 24.35 13.88
N VAL A 93 3.38 24.38 14.00
CA VAL A 93 4.28 23.44 13.29
C VAL A 93 4.06 22.01 13.76
N TYR A 94 4.01 21.78 15.08
CA TYR A 94 3.81 20.43 15.63
C TYR A 94 2.44 19.87 15.27
N PHE A 95 1.41 20.70 15.31
CA PHE A 95 0.05 20.29 14.98
C PHE A 95 -0.10 19.94 13.48
N LEU A 96 0.44 20.78 12.60
CA LEU A 96 0.47 20.50 11.16
C LEU A 96 1.29 19.26 10.84
N TYR A 97 2.45 19.11 11.47
CA TYR A 97 3.29 17.92 11.33
C TYR A 97 2.52 16.64 11.72
N ALA A 98 1.84 16.64 12.87
CA ALA A 98 1.08 15.49 13.34
C ALA A 98 -0.05 15.10 12.36
N ILE A 99 -0.77 16.10 11.82
CA ILE A 99 -1.83 15.86 10.82
C ILE A 99 -1.25 15.27 9.54
N ILE A 100 -0.14 15.82 9.03
CA ILE A 100 0.51 15.35 7.81
C ILE A 100 0.96 13.90 8.00
N VAL A 101 1.71 13.62 9.07
CA VAL A 101 2.18 12.25 9.38
C VAL A 101 1.00 11.28 9.51
N CYS A 102 -0.08 11.68 10.17
CA CYS A 102 -1.26 10.84 10.34
C CYS A 102 -1.95 10.53 8.99
N ARG A 103 -2.18 11.54 8.14
CA ARG A 103 -2.79 11.37 6.80
C ARG A 103 -1.97 10.45 5.92
N PHE A 104 -0.66 10.68 5.88
CA PHE A 104 0.24 9.87 5.05
C PHE A 104 0.35 8.44 5.57
N THR A 105 0.48 8.24 6.88
CA THR A 105 0.53 6.90 7.49
C THR A 105 -0.73 6.12 7.15
N THR A 106 -1.90 6.73 7.34
CA THR A 106 -3.21 6.13 7.07
C THR A 106 -3.36 5.76 5.59
N SER A 107 -2.95 6.67 4.69
CA SER A 107 -2.95 6.43 3.23
C SER A 107 -2.00 5.30 2.84
N PHE A 108 -0.80 5.25 3.44
CA PHE A 108 0.17 4.21 3.17
C PHE A 108 -0.31 2.83 3.65
N LEU A 109 -0.96 2.77 4.81
CA LEU A 109 -1.50 1.53 5.37
C LEU A 109 -2.63 0.96 4.51
N ILE A 110 -3.56 1.80 4.05
CA ILE A 110 -4.67 1.33 3.19
C ILE A 110 -4.18 0.88 1.81
N ILE A 111 -3.20 1.58 1.24
CA ILE A 111 -2.56 1.18 -0.02
C ILE A 111 -1.81 -0.14 0.16
N SER A 112 -1.06 -0.29 1.26
CA SER A 112 -0.35 -1.53 1.58
C SER A 112 -1.35 -2.69 1.72
N TRP A 113 -2.43 -2.48 2.46
CA TRP A 113 -3.50 -3.47 2.59
C TRP A 113 -4.05 -3.90 1.22
N PHE A 114 -4.27 -2.95 0.31
CA PHE A 114 -4.75 -3.22 -1.04
C PHE A 114 -3.78 -4.09 -1.85
N PHE A 115 -2.50 -3.71 -1.91
CA PHE A 115 -1.49 -4.46 -2.66
C PHE A 115 -1.23 -5.86 -2.10
N TYR A 116 -1.35 -6.05 -0.79
CA TYR A 116 -1.24 -7.39 -0.19
C TYR A 116 -2.51 -8.24 -0.39
N SER A 117 -3.68 -7.60 -0.52
CA SER A 117 -4.97 -8.28 -0.57
C SER A 117 -5.48 -8.59 -1.97
N VAL A 118 -4.86 -8.04 -3.01
CA VAL A 118 -5.27 -8.17 -4.42
C VAL A 118 -4.07 -8.54 -5.27
N GLU A 119 -4.17 -9.65 -6.00
CA GLU A 119 -3.15 -10.04 -6.96
C GLU A 119 -3.19 -9.11 -8.19
N PRO A 120 -2.04 -8.76 -8.78
CA PRO A 120 -1.99 -7.80 -9.90
C PRO A 120 -2.78 -8.25 -11.13
N TYR A 121 -2.91 -9.56 -11.35
CA TYR A 121 -3.73 -10.12 -12.43
C TYR A 121 -5.23 -9.97 -12.15
N GLU A 122 -5.67 -10.18 -10.90
CA GLU A 122 -7.05 -9.93 -10.47
C GLU A 122 -7.41 -8.45 -10.61
N LEU A 123 -6.45 -7.57 -10.31
CA LEU A 123 -6.59 -6.13 -10.49
C LEU A 123 -6.78 -5.77 -11.97
N ALA A 124 -5.96 -6.31 -12.88
CA ALA A 124 -6.09 -6.07 -14.31
C ALA A 124 -7.48 -6.50 -14.86
N ILE A 125 -7.95 -7.69 -14.49
CA ILE A 125 -9.30 -8.14 -14.86
C ILE A 125 -10.37 -7.22 -14.26
N SER A 126 -10.18 -6.77 -13.01
CA SER A 126 -11.14 -5.86 -12.37
C SER A 126 -11.25 -4.52 -13.11
N LEU A 127 -10.13 -4.00 -13.63
CA LEU A 127 -10.05 -2.76 -14.40
C LEU A 127 -10.72 -2.91 -15.77
N GLU A 128 -10.52 -4.03 -16.46
CA GLU A 128 -11.20 -4.33 -17.73
C GLU A 128 -12.72 -4.28 -17.55
N LYS A 129 -13.19 -4.91 -16.48
CA LYS A 129 -14.61 -4.91 -16.17
C LYS A 129 -15.12 -3.62 -15.49
N MET A 130 -14.26 -2.60 -15.29
CA MET A 130 -14.62 -1.22 -14.92
C MET A 130 -14.73 -0.31 -16.15
N TYR A 131 -14.73 -0.88 -17.36
CA TYR A 131 -14.78 -0.15 -18.63
C TYR A 131 -13.54 0.73 -18.90
N ILE A 132 -12.41 0.40 -18.29
CA ILE A 132 -11.12 1.01 -18.64
C ILE A 132 -10.67 0.46 -20.00
N PRO A 133 -10.07 1.29 -20.89
CA PRO A 133 -9.61 0.84 -22.20
C PRO A 133 -8.76 -0.43 -22.13
N ALA A 134 -9.13 -1.45 -22.91
CA ALA A 134 -8.45 -2.75 -22.93
C ALA A 134 -6.94 -2.64 -23.20
N MET A 135 -6.51 -1.60 -23.93
CA MET A 135 -5.11 -1.31 -24.19
C MET A 135 -4.31 -1.05 -22.90
N LEU A 136 -4.88 -0.32 -21.93
CA LEU A 136 -4.22 -0.04 -20.64
C LEU A 136 -4.14 -1.31 -19.79
N VAL A 137 -5.20 -2.12 -19.78
CA VAL A 137 -5.22 -3.39 -19.05
C VAL A 137 -4.15 -4.33 -19.59
N TRP A 138 -4.05 -4.46 -20.91
CA TRP A 138 -3.04 -5.29 -21.57
C TRP A 138 -1.62 -4.81 -21.25
N PHE A 139 -1.40 -3.49 -21.25
CA PHE A 139 -0.11 -2.90 -20.89
C PHE A 139 0.28 -3.23 -19.44
N ILE A 140 -0.66 -3.13 -18.50
CA ILE A 140 -0.44 -3.48 -17.08
C ILE A 140 -0.06 -4.96 -16.95
N ILE A 141 -0.82 -5.87 -17.56
CA ILE A 141 -0.54 -7.32 -17.53
C ILE A 141 0.86 -7.60 -18.08
N THR A 142 1.17 -6.98 -19.21
CA THR A 142 2.45 -7.11 -19.90
C THR A 142 3.60 -6.66 -19.01
N ILE A 143 3.52 -5.47 -18.42
CA ILE A 143 4.52 -4.99 -17.46
C ILE A 143 4.71 -5.97 -16.31
N TYR A 144 3.62 -6.42 -15.68
CA TYR A 144 3.72 -7.34 -14.55
C TYR A 144 4.40 -8.67 -14.89
N GLN A 145 4.28 -9.14 -16.12
CA GLN A 145 4.99 -10.34 -16.60
C GLN A 145 6.46 -10.06 -16.92
N PHE A 146 6.77 -8.89 -17.49
CA PHE A 146 8.14 -8.53 -17.87
C PHE A 146 9.02 -8.09 -16.71
N VAL A 147 8.48 -7.44 -15.68
CA VAL A 147 9.23 -6.98 -14.49
C VAL A 147 10.07 -8.10 -13.84
N PRO A 148 9.53 -9.28 -13.49
CA PRO A 148 10.34 -10.34 -12.88
C PRO A 148 11.41 -10.90 -13.82
N ILE A 149 11.13 -10.96 -15.12
CA ILE A 149 12.08 -11.44 -16.14
C ILE A 149 13.26 -10.47 -16.24
N THR A 150 12.97 -9.17 -16.34
CA THR A 150 13.98 -8.12 -16.41
C THR A 150 14.79 -8.03 -15.12
N ALA A 151 14.15 -8.17 -13.95
CA ALA A 151 14.84 -8.19 -12.66
C ALA A 151 15.84 -9.35 -12.56
N ARG A 152 15.48 -10.57 -13.02
CA ARG A 152 16.40 -11.72 -13.07
C ARG A 152 17.59 -11.47 -14.00
N LYS A 153 17.33 -10.98 -15.21
CA LYS A 153 18.40 -10.63 -16.16
C LYS A 153 19.33 -9.55 -15.62
N ALA A 154 18.77 -8.54 -14.94
CA ALA A 154 19.56 -7.49 -14.30
C ALA A 154 20.46 -8.05 -13.18
N GLN A 155 19.95 -9.02 -12.40
CA GLN A 155 20.74 -9.73 -11.40
C GLN A 155 21.87 -10.54 -12.04
N GLU A 156 21.57 -11.35 -13.05
CA GLU A 156 22.57 -12.14 -13.80
C GLU A 156 23.68 -11.24 -14.38
N ILE A 157 23.32 -10.12 -14.99
CA ILE A 157 24.28 -9.15 -15.52
C ILE A 157 25.12 -8.56 -14.38
N ASN A 158 24.51 -8.21 -13.25
CA ASN A 158 25.24 -7.66 -12.10
C ASN A 158 26.21 -8.67 -11.51
N ASP A 159 25.82 -9.94 -11.42
CA ASP A 159 26.67 -11.02 -10.90
C ASP A 159 27.84 -11.31 -11.85
N ILE A 160 27.61 -11.31 -13.16
CA ILE A 160 28.69 -11.40 -14.17
C ILE A 160 29.66 -10.21 -14.02
N ARG A 161 29.15 -8.99 -13.77
CA ARG A 161 29.99 -7.80 -13.57
C ARG A 161 30.84 -7.89 -12.31
N LYS A 162 30.32 -8.45 -11.22
CA LYS A 162 31.08 -8.70 -9.97
C LYS A 162 32.14 -9.79 -10.10
N ILE A 163 31.99 -10.74 -11.02
CA ILE A 163 32.99 -11.79 -11.26
C ILE A 163 34.14 -11.27 -12.15
N LYS A 164 33.85 -10.30 -13.05
CA LYS A 164 34.84 -9.69 -13.94
C LYS A 164 35.73 -8.62 -13.27
N GLY A 165 35.42 -8.19 -12.05
CA GLY A 165 36.16 -7.18 -11.29
C GLY A 165 36.19 -7.51 -9.82
#